data_AF-A0A8J7ANE7-F1
#
_entry.id   AF-A0A8J7ANE7-F1
#
_cell.length_a   1.000
_cell.length_b   1.000
_cell.length_c   1.000
_cell.angle_alpha   90.00
_cell.angle_beta   90.00
_cell.angle_gamma   90.00
#
_symmetry.space_group_name_H-M   'P 1'
#
loop_
_entity.id
_entity.type
_entity.pdbx_description
1 polymer ?
#
loop_
_entity_poly.entity_id
_entity_poly.type
_entity_poly.pdbx_seq_one_letter_code
_entity_poly.pdbx_strand_id
1 'polypeptide(L)'
;MLSALVAITLSPLFAQLPPGEVTPTPETKTVVIPRDGSYAEVIRYQEVRPLPGGLDEIPVFNSNSPEVVQQNGILLSTFPKDGMASPEAHLDYAFNGRFDIFAHHIARGVNPDDRRTLFMGVVVYNPGTEPVDITIHQGVSYLSQEAPFINLPDARLSSNGNVFAGPGSRTTTDILRGANQSHWPDRITVPPGHVQLLMNTPIPLRQLSVPVNGSYPQGSAIPKPPVRPVSLTAADAQLNPENGESNSSTSPRPIAPRPIPSNGRTAMMYLSSSGPVHVASLSRYADLLPNGNERVPTLQDWLQVLKQGRLAGPRDIPPSDPETYRFGRFYYGRVAGVAKGANWKATVTDSPDTDVLTIPAPGNAFSYVISSVDRNTFGTGQIQSAPMVARYSDTAYRAHGNYGVRYSLKLPFYNNRGSEQTITLKFQTPMRDEDLVQGLRFRRPPEDRVFFRGTVRLKFKNQMGLERTHYVHLVQRRGQEAEALLRLNIPAEARQDLEVDLVYPPDATPPQVITVLNGGIPEVFEAETIEMSPSPALSRDLPH
;
A
#
# COMPACT_ATOMS: atom_id res chain seq x y z
N MET A 1 81.30 1.65 -10.03
CA MET A 1 80.02 2.34 -9.79
C MET A 1 78.89 1.44 -10.27
N LEU A 2 78.27 0.69 -9.36
CA LEU A 2 77.11 -0.15 -9.65
C LEU A 2 76.18 -0.05 -8.42
N SER A 3 75.01 0.56 -8.61
CA SER A 3 73.98 0.67 -7.59
C SER A 3 73.17 -0.63 -7.51
N ALA A 4 73.05 -1.19 -6.31
CA ALA A 4 72.20 -2.34 -6.01
C ALA A 4 70.80 -1.86 -5.59
N LEU A 5 69.79 -2.43 -6.24
CA LEU A 5 68.37 -2.24 -5.98
C LEU A 5 67.97 -3.01 -4.71
N VAL A 6 67.41 -2.33 -3.70
CA VAL A 6 66.79 -2.98 -2.52
C VAL A 6 65.28 -2.99 -2.73
N ALA A 7 64.71 -4.20 -2.81
CA ALA A 7 63.28 -4.42 -2.80
C ALA A 7 62.76 -4.39 -1.35
N ILE A 8 61.78 -3.53 -1.06
CA ILE A 8 61.07 -3.49 0.21
C ILE A 8 59.73 -4.20 0.01
N THR A 9 59.57 -5.37 0.64
CA THR A 9 58.28 -6.07 0.76
C THR A 9 57.51 -5.48 1.94
N LEU A 10 56.41 -4.77 1.67
CA LEU A 10 55.43 -4.37 2.68
C LEU A 10 54.41 -5.49 2.87
N SER A 11 54.49 -6.21 3.99
CA SER A 11 53.41 -7.09 4.46
C SER A 11 52.26 -6.24 5.00
N PRO A 12 50.99 -6.51 4.63
CA PRO A 12 49.86 -5.84 5.27
C PRO A 12 49.63 -6.44 6.65
N LEU A 13 49.72 -5.59 7.67
CA LEU A 13 49.33 -5.89 9.04
C LEU A 13 47.78 -5.99 9.04
N PHE A 14 47.23 -7.20 9.03
CA PHE A 14 45.80 -7.40 9.28
C PHE A 14 45.52 -7.03 10.75
N ALA A 15 44.82 -5.93 10.97
CA ALA A 15 44.19 -5.64 12.25
C ALA A 15 43.11 -6.70 12.50
N GLN A 16 43.37 -7.61 13.45
CA GLN A 16 42.35 -8.49 13.99
C GLN A 16 41.32 -7.64 14.71
N LEU A 17 40.12 -7.55 14.14
CA LEU A 17 38.93 -7.06 14.84
C LEU A 17 38.70 -7.92 16.09
N PRO A 18 38.27 -7.33 17.22
CA PRO A 18 37.90 -8.12 18.39
C PRO A 18 36.77 -9.09 18.02
N PRO A 19 36.73 -10.30 18.61
CA PRO A 19 35.58 -11.19 18.46
C PRO A 19 34.32 -10.42 18.85
N GLY A 20 33.35 -10.38 17.94
CA GLY A 20 32.12 -9.62 18.09
C GLY A 20 31.47 -9.90 19.44
N GLU A 21 31.25 -8.85 20.24
CA GLU A 21 30.40 -8.93 21.41
C GLU A 21 29.04 -9.45 20.97
N VAL A 22 28.71 -10.66 21.41
CA VAL A 22 27.36 -11.20 21.33
C VAL A 22 26.50 -10.28 22.19
N THR A 23 25.81 -9.32 21.57
CA THR A 23 24.84 -8.50 22.27
C THR A 23 23.86 -9.46 22.94
N PRO A 24 23.68 -9.44 24.27
CA PRO A 24 22.78 -10.36 24.93
C PRO A 24 21.40 -10.21 24.30
N THR A 25 20.82 -11.31 23.81
CA THR A 25 19.47 -11.32 23.26
C THR A 25 18.54 -10.77 24.34
N PRO A 26 17.83 -9.64 24.11
CA PRO A 26 16.94 -9.11 25.13
C PRO A 26 15.91 -10.18 25.47
N GLU A 27 15.83 -10.54 26.76
CA GLU A 27 14.83 -11.50 27.23
C GLU A 27 13.43 -10.97 26.90
N THR A 28 12.58 -11.85 26.36
CA THR A 28 11.25 -11.42 25.92
C THR A 28 10.39 -11.10 27.13
N LYS A 29 10.17 -9.82 27.37
CA LYS A 29 9.39 -9.29 28.49
C LYS A 29 8.15 -8.59 27.98
N THR A 30 7.03 -8.84 28.63
CA THR A 30 5.78 -8.10 28.42
C THR A 30 5.56 -7.13 29.56
N VAL A 31 5.27 -5.87 29.22
CA VAL A 31 4.73 -4.89 30.18
C VAL A 31 3.34 -4.47 29.72
N VAL A 32 2.35 -4.63 30.59
CA VAL A 32 0.98 -4.15 30.36
C VAL A 32 0.74 -2.92 31.24
N ILE A 33 0.37 -1.80 30.62
CA ILE A 33 0.11 -0.53 31.29
C ILE A 33 -1.37 -0.19 31.08
N PRO A 34 -2.23 -0.34 32.10
CA PRO A 34 -3.60 0.14 32.05
C PRO A 34 -3.63 1.66 31.84
N ARG A 35 -4.47 2.13 30.92
CA ARG A 35 -4.74 3.54 30.68
C ARG A 35 -6.21 3.79 30.94
N ASP A 36 -6.52 4.74 31.82
CA ASP A 36 -7.84 5.38 32.04
C ASP A 36 -9.09 4.46 32.10
N GLY A 37 -8.91 3.15 32.28
CA GLY A 37 -9.96 2.14 32.23
C GLY A 37 -10.49 1.81 30.83
N SER A 38 -10.07 2.50 29.76
CA SER A 38 -10.60 2.27 28.41
C SER A 38 -9.74 1.36 27.53
N TYR A 39 -8.43 1.29 27.79
CA TYR A 39 -7.51 0.36 27.12
C TYR A 39 -6.25 0.09 27.96
N ALA A 40 -5.49 -0.93 27.59
CA ALA A 40 -4.13 -1.14 28.07
C ALA A 40 -3.13 -0.98 26.93
N GLU A 41 -2.02 -0.30 27.20
CA GLU A 41 -0.83 -0.39 26.36
C GLU A 41 -0.11 -1.70 26.66
N VAL A 42 0.40 -2.35 25.61
CA VAL A 42 1.11 -3.62 25.74
C VAL A 42 2.45 -3.46 25.06
N ILE A 43 3.52 -3.42 25.85
CA ILE A 43 4.90 -3.30 25.37
C ILE A 43 5.51 -4.71 25.40
N ARG A 44 5.94 -5.17 24.23
CA ARG A 44 6.66 -6.44 24.04
C ARG A 44 8.12 -6.11 23.78
N TYR A 45 8.97 -6.33 24.77
CA TYR A 45 10.41 -6.32 24.57
C TYR A 45 10.78 -7.61 23.85
N GLN A 46 11.42 -7.47 22.70
CA GLN A 46 11.84 -8.57 21.84
C GLN A 46 12.75 -8.03 20.76
N GLU A 47 13.45 -8.91 20.06
CA GLU A 47 14.33 -8.42 19.01
C GLU A 47 13.53 -7.80 17.85
N VAL A 48 13.93 -6.61 17.39
CA VAL A 48 13.37 -5.96 16.20
C VAL A 48 14.53 -5.68 15.24
N ARG A 49 14.51 -6.36 14.11
CA ARG A 49 15.61 -6.41 13.14
C ARG A 49 15.26 -5.66 11.86
N PRO A 50 16.25 -5.00 11.21
CA PRO A 50 16.08 -4.57 9.82
C PRO A 50 15.84 -5.78 8.92
N LEU A 51 15.01 -5.61 7.89
CA LEU A 51 14.75 -6.67 6.93
C LEU A 51 15.95 -6.78 5.95
N PRO A 52 16.60 -7.95 5.80
CA PRO A 52 17.68 -8.09 4.84
C PRO A 52 17.17 -7.99 3.39
N GLY A 53 18.10 -7.95 2.44
CA GLY A 53 17.80 -7.74 1.03
C GLY A 53 17.50 -6.28 0.72
N GLY A 54 16.71 -6.04 -0.32
CA GLY A 54 16.40 -4.69 -0.76
C GLY A 54 15.42 -4.65 -1.93
N LEU A 55 15.05 -3.43 -2.28
CA LEU A 55 14.30 -3.14 -3.50
C LEU A 55 15.14 -3.48 -4.74
N ASP A 56 14.48 -3.97 -5.78
CA ASP A 56 15.06 -4.03 -7.11
C ASP A 56 15.09 -2.63 -7.76
N GLU A 57 15.52 -2.59 -9.02
CA GLU A 57 15.78 -1.35 -9.75
C GLU A 57 14.64 -1.01 -10.72
N ILE A 58 13.54 -1.77 -10.69
CA ILE A 58 12.43 -1.62 -11.64
C ILE A 58 11.71 -0.29 -11.36
N PRO A 59 11.61 0.63 -12.34
CA PRO A 59 10.88 1.87 -12.16
C PRO A 59 9.37 1.63 -12.08
N VAL A 60 8.71 2.33 -11.16
CA VAL A 60 7.26 2.25 -10.92
C VAL A 60 6.66 3.63 -11.14
N PHE A 61 5.83 3.76 -12.17
CA PHE A 61 4.94 4.90 -12.38
C PHE A 61 3.84 4.87 -11.31
N ASN A 62 3.90 5.78 -10.33
CA ASN A 62 3.04 5.78 -9.16
C ASN A 62 2.09 6.99 -9.19
N SER A 63 0.81 6.77 -9.48
CA SER A 63 -0.22 7.80 -9.63
C SER A 63 -1.22 7.72 -8.47
N ASN A 64 -0.97 8.44 -7.39
CA ASN A 64 -1.85 8.48 -6.21
C ASN A 64 -2.00 9.90 -5.62
N SER A 65 -1.65 10.95 -6.37
CA SER A 65 -1.85 12.33 -5.94
C SER A 65 -2.50 13.19 -7.05
N PRO A 66 -3.69 13.76 -6.81
CA PRO A 66 -4.46 13.61 -5.57
C PRO A 66 -5.15 12.25 -5.50
N GLU A 67 -5.36 11.74 -4.29
CA GLU A 67 -6.15 10.53 -4.11
C GLU A 67 -7.62 10.80 -4.46
N VAL A 68 -8.21 11.90 -3.96
CA VAL A 68 -9.58 12.31 -4.28
C VAL A 68 -9.56 13.31 -5.43
N VAL A 69 -10.07 12.91 -6.58
CA VAL A 69 -10.06 13.70 -7.81
C VAL A 69 -11.41 14.39 -7.98
N GLN A 70 -11.37 15.73 -8.06
CA GLN A 70 -12.57 16.57 -8.24
C GLN A 70 -12.46 17.51 -9.44
N GLN A 71 -11.29 17.58 -10.09
CA GLN A 71 -11.02 18.45 -11.22
C GLN A 71 -10.31 17.65 -12.32
N ASN A 72 -10.64 17.95 -13.58
CA ASN A 72 -9.95 17.42 -14.75
C ASN A 72 -8.49 17.87 -14.73
N GLY A 73 -7.57 17.02 -15.19
CA GLY A 73 -6.17 17.39 -15.32
C GLY A 73 -5.23 16.20 -15.43
N ILE A 74 -3.94 16.50 -15.29
CA ILE A 74 -2.85 15.54 -15.30
C ILE A 74 -2.69 14.98 -13.88
N LEU A 75 -2.83 13.67 -13.70
CA LEU A 75 -2.57 13.00 -12.42
C LEU A 75 -1.08 12.75 -12.25
N LEU A 76 -0.43 12.25 -13.30
CA LEU A 76 1.01 12.08 -13.41
C LEU A 76 1.41 12.03 -14.89
N SER A 77 2.43 12.76 -15.32
CA SER A 77 2.97 12.67 -16.67
C SER A 77 4.48 12.63 -16.64
N THR A 78 5.04 11.71 -17.41
CA THR A 78 6.48 11.60 -17.65
C THR A 78 6.87 12.09 -19.03
N PHE A 79 5.93 12.67 -19.80
CA PHE A 79 6.19 13.22 -21.12
C PHE A 79 7.22 14.35 -21.07
N PRO A 80 7.88 14.68 -22.20
CA PRO A 80 8.70 15.88 -22.31
C PRO A 80 7.88 17.14 -22.05
N LYS A 81 8.56 18.17 -21.54
CA LYS A 81 7.95 19.47 -21.18
C LYS A 81 7.64 20.34 -22.39
N ASP A 82 8.39 20.15 -23.48
CA ASP A 82 8.32 21.00 -24.66
C ASP A 82 6.94 20.94 -25.33
N GLY A 83 6.39 22.11 -25.63
CA GLY A 83 5.08 22.24 -26.28
C GLY A 83 3.87 21.94 -25.39
N MET A 84 4.07 21.80 -24.07
CA MET A 84 3.00 21.63 -23.08
C MET A 84 2.65 22.98 -22.43
N ALA A 85 1.37 23.23 -22.16
CA ALA A 85 0.90 24.48 -21.55
C ALA A 85 1.31 24.63 -20.08
N SER A 86 1.46 23.51 -19.36
CA SER A 86 1.92 23.45 -17.96
C SER A 86 3.18 22.57 -17.86
N PRO A 87 4.37 23.07 -18.22
CA PRO A 87 5.62 22.29 -18.19
C PRO A 87 5.93 21.62 -16.84
N GLU A 88 5.50 22.21 -15.73
CA GLU A 88 5.65 21.67 -14.37
C GLU A 88 4.85 20.39 -14.12
N ALA A 89 3.83 20.11 -14.94
CA ALA A 89 3.02 18.90 -14.88
C ALA A 89 3.62 17.73 -15.67
N HIS A 90 4.88 17.84 -16.13
CA HIS A 90 5.55 16.84 -16.95
C HIS A 90 6.97 16.59 -16.42
N LEU A 91 7.24 15.35 -16.04
CA LEU A 91 8.49 14.96 -15.38
C LEU A 91 9.66 14.68 -16.32
N ASP A 92 9.38 14.52 -17.62
CA ASP A 92 10.39 14.19 -18.64
C ASP A 92 11.26 12.98 -18.27
N TYR A 93 10.59 11.84 -18.07
CA TYR A 93 11.22 10.57 -17.74
C TYR A 93 10.81 9.50 -18.75
N ALA A 94 11.78 8.87 -19.40
CA ALA A 94 11.51 7.77 -20.33
C ALA A 94 11.70 6.42 -19.64
N PHE A 95 10.70 5.55 -19.73
CA PHE A 95 10.81 4.14 -19.36
C PHE A 95 11.42 3.35 -20.51
N ASN A 96 12.27 2.37 -20.19
CA ASN A 96 12.84 1.44 -21.16
C ASN A 96 13.05 0.08 -20.49
N GLY A 97 12.67 -1.03 -21.14
CA GLY A 97 12.66 -2.35 -20.50
C GLY A 97 11.50 -2.52 -19.52
N ARG A 98 11.70 -3.21 -18.38
CA ARG A 98 10.64 -3.45 -17.38
C ARG A 98 10.30 -2.18 -16.60
N PHE A 99 9.02 -1.85 -16.52
CA PHE A 99 8.45 -0.84 -15.62
C PHE A 99 7.02 -1.18 -15.18
N ASP A 100 6.61 -0.69 -14.01
CA ASP A 100 5.27 -0.93 -13.47
C ASP A 100 4.42 0.33 -13.48
N ILE A 101 3.11 0.13 -13.53
CA ILE A 101 2.12 1.18 -13.31
C ILE A 101 1.31 0.82 -12.09
N PHE A 102 1.24 1.73 -11.13
CA PHE A 102 0.30 1.70 -10.02
C PHE A 102 -0.51 3.01 -10.04
N ALA A 103 -1.83 2.90 -9.98
CA ALA A 103 -2.72 4.04 -9.87
C ALA A 103 -3.84 3.79 -8.85
N HIS A 104 -4.14 4.78 -8.02
CA HIS A 104 -5.24 4.72 -7.06
C HIS A 104 -5.90 6.09 -6.94
N HIS A 105 -7.18 6.19 -7.30
CA HIS A 105 -7.91 7.45 -7.27
C HIS A 105 -9.39 7.24 -6.92
N ILE A 106 -9.98 8.25 -6.29
CA ILE A 106 -11.35 8.28 -5.80
C ILE A 106 -12.10 9.44 -6.47
N ALA A 107 -13.21 9.12 -7.13
CA ALA A 107 -14.20 10.11 -7.50
C ALA A 107 -15.14 10.34 -6.30
N ARG A 108 -15.36 11.59 -5.92
CA ARG A 108 -16.32 11.96 -4.87
C ARG A 108 -17.30 13.00 -5.38
N GLY A 109 -18.58 12.77 -5.14
CA GLY A 109 -19.64 13.71 -5.51
C GLY A 109 -19.54 15.03 -4.75
N VAL A 110 -20.09 16.10 -5.34
CA VAL A 110 -20.20 17.40 -4.66
C VAL A 110 -21.47 17.52 -3.80
N ASN A 111 -22.47 16.69 -4.11
CA ASN A 111 -23.73 16.59 -3.36
C ASN A 111 -24.29 15.15 -3.49
N PRO A 112 -25.33 14.77 -2.72
CA PRO A 112 -25.90 13.42 -2.75
C PRO A 112 -26.52 12.98 -4.10
N ASP A 113 -26.79 13.93 -5.00
CA ASP A 113 -27.37 13.70 -6.33
C ASP A 113 -26.35 13.71 -7.46
N ASP A 114 -25.06 13.86 -7.14
CA ASP A 114 -24.01 13.80 -8.15
C ASP A 114 -23.95 12.38 -8.75
N ARG A 115 -24.07 12.29 -10.08
CA ARG A 115 -24.08 11.04 -10.83
C ARG A 115 -23.00 11.00 -11.92
N ARG A 116 -22.10 11.98 -11.92
CA ARG A 116 -21.07 12.13 -12.94
C ARG A 116 -20.13 10.94 -12.98
N THR A 117 -19.57 10.67 -14.15
CA THR A 117 -18.50 9.69 -14.34
C THR A 117 -17.18 10.42 -14.48
N LEU A 118 -16.29 10.24 -13.51
CA LEU A 118 -14.87 10.54 -13.70
C LEU A 118 -14.26 9.43 -14.56
N PHE A 119 -13.34 9.74 -15.45
CA PHE A 119 -12.52 8.77 -16.18
C PHE A 119 -11.06 8.94 -15.79
N MET A 120 -10.35 7.81 -15.75
CA MET A 120 -8.90 7.73 -15.68
C MET A 120 -8.37 7.14 -16.99
N GLY A 121 -7.62 7.96 -17.72
CA GLY A 121 -6.94 7.58 -18.96
C GLY A 121 -5.45 7.38 -18.72
N VAL A 122 -4.86 6.33 -19.30
CA VAL A 122 -3.39 6.18 -19.38
C VAL A 122 -2.98 6.12 -20.83
N VAL A 123 -2.09 7.03 -21.21
CA VAL A 123 -1.51 7.12 -22.55
C VAL A 123 -0.02 6.85 -22.53
N VAL A 124 0.48 6.25 -23.60
CA VAL A 124 1.90 5.94 -23.82
C VAL A 124 2.36 6.62 -25.09
N TYR A 125 3.54 7.24 -25.06
CA TYR A 125 4.15 7.95 -26.17
C TYR A 125 5.50 7.34 -26.52
N ASN A 126 5.70 7.08 -27.80
CA ASN A 126 6.98 6.67 -28.36
C ASN A 126 7.70 7.91 -28.92
N PRO A 127 8.77 8.42 -28.28
CA PRO A 127 9.55 9.55 -28.77
C PRO A 127 10.55 9.16 -29.87
N GLY A 128 10.73 7.87 -30.13
CA GLY A 128 11.73 7.35 -31.06
C GLY A 128 11.29 7.38 -32.52
N THR A 129 12.19 6.87 -33.37
CA THR A 129 12.01 6.76 -34.82
C THR A 129 11.56 5.37 -35.27
N GLU A 130 11.56 4.39 -34.36
CA GLU A 130 11.15 2.99 -34.62
C GLU A 130 9.92 2.61 -33.79
N PRO A 131 9.05 1.70 -34.26
CA PRO A 131 7.93 1.20 -33.46
C PRO A 131 8.40 0.58 -32.15
N VAL A 132 7.64 0.80 -31.07
CA VAL A 132 7.92 0.24 -29.75
C VAL A 132 6.77 -0.68 -29.31
N ASP A 133 7.11 -1.90 -28.92
CA ASP A 133 6.19 -2.86 -28.34
C ASP A 133 6.16 -2.69 -26.81
N ILE A 134 4.95 -2.51 -26.26
CA ILE A 134 4.68 -2.63 -24.83
C ILE A 134 4.03 -3.98 -24.59
N THR A 135 4.70 -4.86 -23.86
CA THR A 135 4.17 -6.14 -23.40
C THR A 135 3.58 -5.97 -22.01
N ILE A 136 2.34 -6.42 -21.82
CA ILE A 136 1.62 -6.38 -20.53
C ILE A 136 1.70 -7.78 -19.93
N HIS A 137 2.56 -7.97 -18.93
CA HIS A 137 2.74 -9.27 -18.26
C HIS A 137 1.58 -9.60 -17.32
N GLN A 138 0.99 -8.56 -16.72
CA GLN A 138 -0.14 -8.68 -15.82
C GLN A 138 -0.84 -7.32 -15.72
N GLY A 139 -2.18 -7.30 -15.72
CA GLY A 139 -2.99 -6.11 -15.57
C GLY A 139 -4.27 -6.39 -14.80
N VAL A 140 -4.49 -5.64 -13.72
CA VAL A 140 -5.70 -5.73 -12.91
C VAL A 140 -6.18 -4.35 -12.48
N SER A 141 -7.49 -4.13 -12.54
CA SER A 141 -8.13 -2.93 -12.03
C SER A 141 -9.52 -3.23 -11.49
N TYR A 142 -9.85 -2.62 -10.35
CA TYR A 142 -11.15 -2.81 -9.70
C TYR A 142 -11.69 -1.49 -9.17
N LEU A 143 -13.01 -1.33 -9.25
CA LEU A 143 -13.77 -0.28 -8.58
C LEU A 143 -14.17 -0.68 -7.16
N SER A 144 -14.42 0.29 -6.29
CA SER A 144 -15.09 0.04 -5.00
C SER A 144 -16.50 -0.52 -5.16
N GLN A 145 -17.14 -0.28 -6.31
CA GLN A 145 -18.43 -0.91 -6.66
C GLN A 145 -18.29 -2.41 -7.01
N GLU A 146 -17.14 -2.85 -7.51
CA GLU A 146 -16.84 -4.26 -7.83
C GLU A 146 -16.22 -4.99 -6.63
N ALA A 147 -15.46 -4.25 -5.82
CA ALA A 147 -14.79 -4.72 -4.61
C ALA A 147 -15.16 -3.82 -3.42
N PRO A 148 -16.35 -4.01 -2.82
CA PRO A 148 -16.83 -3.15 -1.74
C PRO A 148 -16.00 -3.30 -0.46
N PHE A 149 -15.98 -2.25 0.35
CA PHE A 149 -15.47 -2.32 1.71
C PHE A 149 -16.47 -3.06 2.58
N ILE A 150 -16.15 -4.31 2.91
CA ILE A 150 -16.96 -5.18 3.77
C ILE A 150 -16.24 -5.46 5.09
N ASN A 151 -17.01 -5.70 6.14
CA ASN A 151 -16.45 -6.15 7.42
C ASN A 151 -15.99 -7.60 7.27
N LEU A 152 -14.70 -7.84 7.50
CA LEU A 152 -14.08 -9.16 7.52
C LEU A 152 -13.46 -9.39 8.90
N PRO A 153 -13.32 -10.65 9.34
CA PRO A 153 -12.52 -10.97 10.51
C PRO A 153 -11.06 -10.57 10.29
N ASP A 154 -10.31 -10.46 11.38
CA ASP A 154 -8.93 -9.96 11.36
C ASP A 154 -8.00 -10.82 10.49
N ALA A 155 -8.28 -12.12 10.39
CA ALA A 155 -7.65 -13.04 9.45
C ALA A 155 -8.67 -14.00 8.82
N ARG A 156 -8.56 -14.24 7.52
CA ARG A 156 -9.40 -15.20 6.79
C ARG A 156 -8.61 -15.89 5.68
N LEU A 157 -8.59 -17.22 5.72
CA LEU A 157 -8.04 -18.03 4.63
C LEU A 157 -8.85 -17.82 3.33
N SER A 158 -8.14 -17.66 2.21
CA SER A 158 -8.71 -17.41 0.88
C SER A 158 -8.02 -18.26 -0.19
N SER A 159 -8.39 -19.53 -0.27
CA SER A 159 -7.79 -20.46 -1.24
C SER A 159 -8.02 -20.06 -2.70
N ASN A 160 -9.12 -19.37 -3.01
CA ASN A 160 -9.53 -19.00 -4.37
C ASN A 160 -9.38 -17.50 -4.73
N GLY A 161 -8.91 -16.65 -3.81
CA GLY A 161 -8.75 -15.21 -4.04
C GLY A 161 -10.05 -14.39 -3.92
N ASN A 162 -11.18 -15.00 -3.52
CA ASN A 162 -12.47 -14.32 -3.41
C ASN A 162 -12.70 -13.60 -2.07
N VAL A 163 -11.66 -13.43 -1.25
CA VAL A 163 -11.73 -12.69 0.01
C VAL A 163 -10.92 -11.41 -0.12
N PHE A 164 -11.64 -10.29 -0.09
CA PHE A 164 -11.11 -8.93 -0.23
C PHE A 164 -12.08 -7.95 0.40
N ALA A 165 -11.60 -6.77 0.74
CA ALA A 165 -12.42 -5.63 1.14
C ALA A 165 -11.81 -4.36 0.54
N GLY A 166 -12.55 -3.69 -0.34
CA GLY A 166 -12.03 -2.55 -1.10
C GLY A 166 -11.24 -2.93 -2.36
N PRO A 167 -11.13 -1.99 -3.33
CA PRO A 167 -10.47 -2.23 -4.61
C PRO A 167 -8.96 -2.43 -4.46
N GLY A 168 -8.33 -1.74 -3.51
CA GLY A 168 -6.90 -1.85 -3.26
C GLY A 168 -6.49 -3.27 -2.88
N SER A 169 -7.16 -3.83 -1.87
CA SER A 169 -6.86 -5.18 -1.40
C SER A 169 -7.16 -6.24 -2.47
N ARG A 170 -8.30 -6.12 -3.20
CA ARG A 170 -8.62 -7.00 -4.32
C ARG A 170 -7.54 -6.99 -5.39
N THR A 171 -7.10 -5.80 -5.79
CA THR A 171 -6.07 -5.61 -6.82
C THR A 171 -4.76 -6.27 -6.39
N THR A 172 -4.29 -6.03 -5.16
CA THR A 172 -3.06 -6.65 -4.65
C THR A 172 -3.16 -8.15 -4.46
N THR A 173 -4.34 -8.68 -4.10
CA THR A 173 -4.58 -10.13 -4.01
C THR A 173 -4.44 -10.78 -5.38
N ASP A 174 -5.03 -10.20 -6.41
CA ASP A 174 -4.98 -10.78 -7.76
C ASP A 174 -3.58 -10.63 -8.38
N ILE A 175 -2.87 -9.52 -8.13
CA ILE A 175 -1.45 -9.39 -8.46
C ILE A 175 -0.64 -10.52 -7.82
N LEU A 176 -0.75 -10.69 -6.50
CA LEU A 176 0.01 -11.68 -5.73
C LEU A 176 -0.24 -13.12 -6.21
N ARG A 177 -1.45 -13.39 -6.72
CA ARG A 177 -1.87 -14.70 -7.23
C ARG A 177 -1.50 -14.92 -8.70
N GLY A 178 -0.96 -13.92 -9.40
CA GLY A 178 -0.67 -14.02 -10.83
C GLY A 178 -1.93 -13.95 -11.71
N ALA A 179 -3.05 -13.44 -11.21
CA ALA A 179 -4.28 -13.28 -11.99
C ALA A 179 -4.17 -12.08 -12.94
N ASN A 180 -4.73 -12.22 -14.13
CA ASN A 180 -4.79 -11.17 -15.16
C ASN A 180 -6.25 -10.98 -15.60
N GLN A 181 -6.65 -9.75 -15.95
CA GLN A 181 -7.96 -9.52 -16.53
C GLN A 181 -7.89 -9.59 -18.07
N SER A 182 -8.68 -10.47 -18.67
CA SER A 182 -8.61 -10.82 -20.11
C SER A 182 -8.98 -9.71 -21.10
N HIS A 183 -9.46 -8.56 -20.62
CA HIS A 183 -9.76 -7.42 -21.50
C HIS A 183 -8.52 -6.57 -21.80
N TRP A 184 -7.44 -6.74 -21.04
CA TRP A 184 -6.16 -6.11 -21.36
C TRP A 184 -5.50 -6.88 -22.51
N PRO A 185 -4.98 -6.19 -23.54
CA PRO A 185 -4.18 -6.86 -24.56
C PRO A 185 -2.86 -7.36 -23.94
N ASP A 186 -2.29 -8.43 -24.49
CA ASP A 186 -0.97 -8.91 -24.05
C ASP A 186 0.17 -8.00 -24.59
N ARG A 187 -0.10 -7.30 -25.69
CA ARG A 187 0.84 -6.39 -26.36
C ARG A 187 0.13 -5.23 -27.04
N ILE A 188 0.73 -4.05 -27.01
CA ILE A 188 0.42 -2.92 -27.90
C ILE A 188 1.69 -2.47 -28.63
N THR A 189 1.57 -2.02 -29.88
CA THR A 189 2.68 -1.46 -30.67
C THR A 189 2.43 0.02 -30.90
N VAL A 190 3.30 0.87 -30.38
CA VAL A 190 3.22 2.33 -30.47
C VAL A 190 4.12 2.82 -31.62
N PRO A 191 3.57 3.37 -32.72
CA PRO A 191 4.38 3.85 -33.83
C PRO A 191 5.31 5.01 -33.43
N PRO A 192 6.38 5.26 -34.21
CA PRO A 192 7.30 6.39 -34.01
C PRO A 192 6.56 7.73 -33.88
N GLY A 193 6.84 8.52 -32.85
CA GLY A 193 6.22 9.83 -32.64
C GLY A 193 4.71 9.80 -32.34
N HIS A 194 4.12 8.63 -32.10
CA HIS A 194 2.69 8.49 -31.83
C HIS A 194 2.39 8.27 -30.35
N VAL A 195 1.17 8.66 -29.96
CA VAL A 195 0.58 8.40 -28.65
C VAL A 195 -0.51 7.36 -28.81
N GLN A 196 -0.54 6.38 -27.91
CA GLN A 196 -1.58 5.36 -27.86
C GLN A 196 -2.21 5.28 -26.48
N LEU A 197 -3.51 4.93 -26.46
CA LEU A 197 -4.26 4.74 -25.23
C LEU A 197 -4.02 3.31 -24.71
N LEU A 198 -3.47 3.21 -23.49
CA LEU A 198 -3.26 1.96 -22.77
C LEU A 198 -4.47 1.63 -21.88
N MET A 199 -5.06 2.64 -21.25
CA MET A 199 -6.23 2.48 -20.38
C MET A 199 -7.21 3.64 -20.56
N ASN A 200 -8.52 3.34 -20.52
CA ASN A 200 -9.58 4.35 -20.56
C ASN A 200 -10.77 3.92 -19.70
N THR A 201 -10.65 4.12 -18.38
CA THR A 201 -11.55 3.45 -17.43
C THR A 201 -12.40 4.43 -16.62
N PRO A 202 -13.70 4.17 -16.44
CA PRO A 202 -14.58 5.01 -15.64
C PRO A 202 -14.42 4.77 -14.13
N ILE A 203 -14.68 5.80 -13.33
CA ILE A 203 -14.87 5.82 -11.88
C ILE A 203 -16.24 6.48 -11.62
N PRO A 204 -17.35 5.75 -11.85
CA PRO A 204 -18.68 6.35 -11.88
C PRO A 204 -19.25 6.56 -10.48
N LEU A 205 -19.96 7.67 -10.27
CA LEU A 205 -20.74 7.94 -9.05
C LEU A 205 -22.15 7.30 -9.08
N ARG A 206 -22.40 6.43 -10.06
CA ARG A 206 -23.62 5.63 -10.25
C ARG A 206 -23.25 4.26 -10.83
N GLN A 207 -24.21 3.35 -10.89
CA GLN A 207 -24.07 2.14 -11.68
C GLN A 207 -24.21 2.44 -13.17
N LEU A 208 -23.28 1.95 -13.99
CA LEU A 208 -23.33 2.08 -15.44
C LEU A 208 -23.99 0.84 -16.06
N SER A 209 -24.74 1.04 -17.15
CA SER A 209 -25.28 -0.05 -17.97
C SER A 209 -24.29 -0.59 -19.01
N VAL A 210 -23.08 -0.04 -19.02
CA VAL A 210 -22.00 -0.38 -19.97
C VAL A 210 -20.80 -0.92 -19.21
N PRO A 211 -19.90 -1.68 -19.86
CA PRO A 211 -18.70 -2.20 -19.21
C PRO A 211 -17.87 -1.11 -18.53
N VAL A 212 -17.47 -1.35 -17.28
CA VAL A 212 -16.64 -0.45 -16.48
C VAL A 212 -15.16 -0.80 -16.54
N ASN A 213 -14.78 -1.87 -17.23
CA ASN A 213 -13.39 -2.31 -17.39
C ASN A 213 -12.62 -1.52 -18.47
N GLY A 214 -13.22 -0.48 -19.08
CA GLY A 214 -12.62 0.33 -20.13
C GLY A 214 -12.69 -0.25 -21.53
N SER A 215 -13.38 -1.38 -21.73
CA SER A 215 -13.63 -1.97 -23.05
C SER A 215 -14.76 -1.29 -23.85
N TYR A 216 -15.55 -0.41 -23.21
CA TYR A 216 -16.63 0.28 -23.90
C TYR A 216 -16.06 1.32 -24.89
N PRO A 217 -16.55 1.40 -26.15
CA PRO A 217 -15.83 2.12 -27.19
C PRO A 217 -15.70 3.62 -26.93
N GLN A 218 -14.56 4.17 -27.36
CA GLN A 218 -14.27 5.60 -27.28
C GLN A 218 -15.32 6.41 -28.05
N GLY A 219 -15.75 7.55 -27.49
CA GLY A 219 -16.74 8.41 -28.11
C GLY A 219 -18.18 7.88 -28.06
N SER A 220 -18.43 6.66 -27.60
CA SER A 220 -19.77 6.13 -27.44
C SER A 220 -20.53 6.86 -26.32
N ALA A 221 -21.84 7.00 -26.52
CA ALA A 221 -22.74 7.51 -25.48
C ALA A 221 -22.87 6.46 -24.36
N ILE A 222 -22.80 6.92 -23.12
CA ILE A 222 -23.09 6.19 -21.90
C ILE A 222 -24.56 6.46 -21.57
N PRO A 223 -25.46 5.46 -21.73
CA PRO A 223 -26.88 5.67 -21.51
C PRO A 223 -27.15 6.13 -20.08
N LYS A 224 -28.11 7.07 -19.92
CA LYS A 224 -28.68 7.34 -18.60
C LYS A 224 -29.37 6.08 -18.06
N PRO A 225 -29.36 5.86 -16.73
CA PRO A 225 -30.23 4.85 -16.14
C PRO A 225 -31.68 5.14 -16.54
N PRO A 226 -32.49 4.12 -16.86
CA PRO A 226 -33.92 4.32 -17.06
C PRO A 226 -34.52 4.97 -15.81
N VAL A 227 -35.33 6.01 -16.00
CA VAL A 227 -36.11 6.61 -14.89
C VAL A 227 -37.06 5.51 -14.40
N ARG A 228 -36.88 5.06 -13.16
CA ARG A 228 -37.83 4.10 -12.57
C ARG A 228 -39.18 4.80 -12.42
N PRO A 229 -40.29 4.24 -12.92
CA PRO A 229 -41.61 4.76 -12.61
C PRO A 229 -41.80 4.79 -11.10
N VAL A 230 -42.12 5.95 -10.56
CA VAL A 230 -42.48 6.11 -9.15
C VAL A 230 -43.97 5.81 -9.05
N SER A 231 -44.40 4.97 -8.10
CA SER A 231 -45.83 4.79 -7.87
C SER A 231 -46.43 6.10 -7.36
N LEU A 232 -47.70 6.37 -7.68
CA LEU A 232 -48.41 7.53 -7.14
C LEU A 232 -48.34 7.55 -5.61
N THR A 233 -48.42 6.39 -4.96
CA THR A 233 -48.23 6.25 -3.51
C THR A 233 -46.85 6.69 -3.01
N ALA A 234 -45.77 6.45 -3.75
CA ALA A 234 -44.43 6.89 -3.38
C ALA A 234 -44.22 8.39 -3.67
N ALA A 235 -44.90 8.93 -4.68
CA ALA A 235 -44.94 10.37 -4.95
C ALA A 235 -45.77 11.11 -3.88
N ASP A 236 -46.94 10.59 -3.50
CA ASP A 236 -47.82 11.14 -2.47
C ASP A 236 -47.14 11.13 -1.09
N ALA A 237 -46.39 10.08 -0.76
CA ALA A 237 -45.60 10.01 0.48
C ALA A 237 -44.44 11.01 0.52
N GLN A 238 -43.92 11.43 -0.65
CA GLN A 238 -42.91 12.49 -0.75
C GLN A 238 -43.52 13.90 -0.71
N LEU A 239 -44.77 14.05 -1.14
CA LEU A 239 -45.48 15.33 -1.16
C LEU A 239 -46.20 15.64 0.15
N ASN A 240 -46.67 14.62 0.87
CA ASN A 240 -47.39 14.74 2.15
C ASN A 240 -46.74 13.86 3.23
N PRO A 241 -45.70 14.35 3.94
CA PRO A 241 -45.01 13.60 4.99
C PRO A 241 -45.89 13.27 6.21
N GLU A 242 -47.03 13.94 6.37
CA GLU A 242 -47.86 13.90 7.58
C GLU A 242 -49.02 12.88 7.54
N ASN A 243 -49.32 12.26 6.39
CA ASN A 243 -50.46 11.33 6.28
C ASN A 243 -50.11 9.86 6.57
N GLY A 244 -48.95 9.61 7.18
CA GLY A 244 -48.50 8.30 7.65
C GLY A 244 -48.67 8.11 9.15
N GLU A 245 -49.75 8.60 9.76
CA GLU A 245 -50.06 8.28 11.16
C GLU A 245 -50.71 6.89 11.27
N SER A 246 -49.94 5.93 11.79
CA SER A 246 -50.49 4.95 12.71
C SER A 246 -49.72 5.05 14.04
N ASN A 247 -50.34 5.74 15.00
CA ASN A 247 -50.14 5.64 16.45
C ASN A 247 -48.77 5.16 16.96
N SER A 248 -47.83 6.09 17.15
CA SER A 248 -46.93 6.05 18.31
C SER A 248 -46.33 7.43 18.57
N SER A 249 -46.35 7.87 19.82
CA SER A 249 -45.79 9.12 20.32
C SER A 249 -44.26 9.11 20.28
N THR A 250 -43.67 9.19 19.09
CA THR A 250 -42.23 9.40 18.93
C THR A 250 -42.01 10.59 18.01
N SER A 251 -41.28 11.60 18.51
CA SER A 251 -40.85 12.75 17.72
C SER A 251 -40.20 12.26 16.41
N PRO A 252 -40.48 12.89 15.25
CA PRO A 252 -39.91 12.44 13.99
C PRO A 252 -38.39 12.42 14.08
N ARG A 253 -37.80 11.24 13.87
CA ARG A 253 -36.34 11.09 13.77
C ARG A 253 -35.85 12.04 12.68
N PRO A 254 -34.83 12.89 12.93
CA PRO A 254 -34.25 13.71 11.87
C PRO A 254 -33.79 12.79 10.72
N ILE A 255 -34.26 13.09 9.50
CA ILE A 255 -33.87 12.36 8.30
C ILE A 255 -32.35 12.50 8.16
N ALA A 256 -31.61 11.41 8.33
CA ALA A 256 -30.16 11.43 8.17
C ALA A 256 -29.82 11.95 6.77
N PRO A 257 -28.86 12.90 6.64
CA PRO A 257 -28.49 13.45 5.35
C PRO A 257 -28.03 12.31 4.42
N ARG A 258 -28.53 12.29 3.18
CA ARG A 258 -28.14 11.29 2.19
C ARG A 258 -26.62 11.33 2.00
N PRO A 259 -25.93 10.17 1.98
CA PRO A 259 -24.48 10.14 1.84
C PRO A 259 -24.05 10.70 0.47
N ILE A 260 -22.92 11.40 0.46
CA ILE A 260 -22.28 11.84 -0.79
C ILE A 260 -21.74 10.59 -1.51
N PRO A 261 -22.08 10.36 -2.79
CA PRO A 261 -21.59 9.21 -3.53
C PRO A 261 -20.07 9.28 -3.70
N SER A 262 -19.41 8.13 -3.59
CA SER A 262 -17.97 7.99 -3.74
C SER A 262 -17.66 6.65 -4.40
N ASN A 263 -16.65 6.62 -5.25
CA ASN A 263 -16.16 5.39 -5.87
C ASN A 263 -14.65 5.50 -6.08
N GLY A 264 -13.91 4.47 -5.68
CA GLY A 264 -12.46 4.38 -5.88
C GLY A 264 -12.11 3.41 -6.99
N ARG A 265 -11.00 3.63 -7.68
CA ARG A 265 -10.38 2.67 -8.60
C ARG A 265 -8.94 2.46 -8.20
N THR A 266 -8.53 1.19 -8.13
CA THR A 266 -7.12 0.81 -8.12
C THR A 266 -6.78 0.13 -9.43
N ALA A 267 -5.60 0.41 -9.99
CA ALA A 267 -5.07 -0.27 -11.16
C ALA A 267 -3.59 -0.62 -10.92
N MET A 268 -3.19 -1.82 -11.32
CA MET A 268 -1.82 -2.27 -11.31
C MET A 268 -1.50 -3.01 -12.60
N MET A 269 -0.37 -2.68 -13.21
CA MET A 269 0.13 -3.35 -14.41
C MET A 269 1.64 -3.58 -14.31
N TYR A 270 2.06 -4.76 -14.76
CA TYR A 270 3.47 -5.13 -14.94
C TYR A 270 3.79 -5.15 -16.42
N LEU A 271 4.70 -4.27 -16.88
CA LEU A 271 4.92 -4.05 -18.31
C LEU A 271 6.40 -4.08 -18.71
N SER A 272 6.71 -4.47 -19.94
CA SER A 272 8.01 -4.20 -20.56
C SER A 272 7.85 -3.43 -21.86
N SER A 273 8.82 -2.56 -22.13
CA SER A 273 8.93 -1.80 -23.38
C SER A 273 10.15 -2.25 -24.17
N SER A 274 10.01 -2.45 -25.49
CA SER A 274 11.13 -2.75 -26.39
C SER A 274 12.01 -1.53 -26.71
N GLY A 275 11.59 -0.33 -26.30
CA GLY A 275 12.35 0.91 -26.46
C GLY A 275 11.89 2.01 -25.50
N PRO A 276 12.44 3.23 -25.58
CA PRO A 276 12.06 4.34 -24.72
C PRO A 276 10.58 4.73 -24.92
N VAL A 277 9.83 4.92 -23.84
CA VAL A 277 8.47 5.45 -23.86
C VAL A 277 8.19 6.38 -22.68
N HIS A 278 7.29 7.33 -22.90
CA HIS A 278 6.72 8.15 -21.84
C HIS A 278 5.29 7.72 -21.54
N VAL A 279 4.89 7.84 -20.28
CA VAL A 279 3.55 7.48 -19.79
C VAL A 279 2.90 8.66 -19.10
N ALA A 280 1.59 8.83 -19.28
CA ALA A 280 0.80 9.78 -18.52
C ALA A 280 -0.54 9.18 -18.08
N SER A 281 -0.89 9.43 -16.81
CA SER A 281 -2.20 9.18 -16.22
C SER A 281 -2.94 10.49 -16.08
N LEU A 282 -4.17 10.52 -16.59
CA LEU A 282 -4.98 11.73 -16.77
C LEU A 282 -6.38 11.50 -16.20
N SER A 283 -6.99 12.55 -15.69
CA SER A 283 -8.37 12.51 -15.21
C SER A 283 -9.24 13.50 -15.96
N ARG A 284 -10.48 13.09 -16.24
CA ARG A 284 -11.53 14.01 -16.70
C ARG A 284 -12.92 13.46 -16.42
N TYR A 285 -13.87 14.33 -16.12
CA TYR A 285 -15.29 13.96 -16.17
C TYR A 285 -15.74 13.74 -17.61
N ALA A 286 -16.66 12.81 -17.80
CA ALA A 286 -17.28 12.55 -19.09
C ALA A 286 -18.05 13.79 -19.59
N ASP A 287 -17.89 14.12 -20.87
CA ASP A 287 -18.65 15.22 -21.47
C ASP A 287 -20.12 14.85 -21.60
N LEU A 288 -20.99 15.85 -21.53
CA LEU A 288 -22.40 15.69 -21.86
C LEU A 288 -22.60 15.92 -23.36
N LEU A 289 -23.29 14.97 -23.99
CA LEU A 289 -23.84 15.12 -25.33
C LEU A 289 -25.08 16.05 -25.30
N PRO A 290 -25.54 16.57 -26.45
CA PRO A 290 -26.75 17.41 -26.52
C PRO A 290 -28.02 16.76 -25.94
N ASN A 291 -28.12 15.43 -25.99
CA ASN A 291 -29.21 14.66 -25.37
C ASN A 291 -29.03 14.45 -23.85
N GLY A 292 -27.97 15.01 -23.28
CA GLY A 292 -27.58 14.94 -21.87
C GLY A 292 -26.98 13.60 -21.45
N ASN A 293 -26.75 12.64 -22.35
CA ASN A 293 -25.98 11.43 -22.03
C ASN A 293 -24.50 11.79 -21.89
N GLU A 294 -23.79 11.08 -21.01
CA GLU A 294 -22.34 11.19 -20.94
C GLU A 294 -21.68 10.50 -22.14
N ARG A 295 -20.47 10.92 -22.52
CA ARG A 295 -19.68 10.29 -23.59
C ARG A 295 -18.38 9.73 -23.04
N VAL A 296 -18.00 8.54 -23.51
CA VAL A 296 -16.67 7.97 -23.22
C VAL A 296 -15.57 8.86 -23.83
N PRO A 297 -14.55 9.28 -23.07
CA PRO A 297 -13.40 9.99 -23.59
C PRO A 297 -12.72 9.30 -24.77
N THR A 298 -12.35 10.08 -25.77
CA THR A 298 -11.52 9.68 -26.92
C THR A 298 -10.06 10.02 -26.67
N LEU A 299 -9.17 9.41 -27.45
CA LEU A 299 -7.74 9.78 -27.46
C LEU A 299 -7.53 11.28 -27.68
N GLN A 300 -8.31 11.92 -28.56
CA GLN A 300 -8.20 13.36 -28.80
C GLN A 300 -8.49 14.18 -27.53
N ASP A 301 -9.49 13.80 -26.75
CA ASP A 301 -9.80 14.48 -25.50
C ASP A 301 -8.65 14.30 -24.47
N TRP A 302 -8.05 13.11 -24.43
CA TRP A 302 -6.89 12.85 -23.57
C TRP A 302 -5.67 13.66 -23.99
N LEU A 303 -5.41 13.79 -25.28
CA LEU A 303 -4.35 14.66 -25.80
C LEU A 303 -4.59 16.13 -25.47
N GLN A 304 -5.84 16.58 -25.46
CA GLN A 304 -6.18 17.92 -25.02
C GLN A 304 -5.85 18.13 -23.54
N VAL A 305 -6.25 17.19 -22.66
CA VAL A 305 -5.89 17.25 -21.22
C VAL A 305 -4.37 17.21 -21.04
N LEU A 306 -3.67 16.36 -21.79
CA LEU A 306 -2.22 16.23 -21.72
C LEU A 306 -1.50 17.51 -22.13
N LYS A 307 -1.89 18.15 -23.24
CA LYS A 307 -1.18 19.32 -23.79
C LYS A 307 -1.59 20.64 -23.16
N GLN A 308 -2.86 20.79 -22.79
CA GLN A 308 -3.44 22.07 -22.34
C GLN A 308 -3.83 22.06 -20.85
N GLY A 309 -3.89 20.88 -20.23
CA GLY A 309 -4.30 20.72 -18.85
C GLY A 309 -3.19 21.08 -17.86
N ARG A 310 -3.63 21.35 -16.63
CA ARG A 310 -2.78 21.48 -15.43
C ARG A 310 -2.89 20.21 -14.58
N LEU A 311 -2.17 20.17 -13.46
CA LEU A 311 -2.33 19.09 -12.48
C LEU A 311 -3.79 18.96 -12.02
N ALA A 312 -4.28 17.72 -11.94
CA ALA A 312 -5.59 17.42 -11.39
C ALA A 312 -5.64 17.79 -9.90
N GLY A 313 -6.81 18.25 -9.46
CA GLY A 313 -7.00 18.77 -8.10
C GLY A 313 -8.23 18.20 -7.37
N PRO A 314 -8.41 18.57 -6.09
CA PRO A 314 -7.51 19.44 -5.30
C PRO A 314 -6.18 18.75 -4.96
N ARG A 315 -5.09 19.51 -4.81
CA ARG A 315 -3.78 18.96 -4.39
C ARG A 315 -3.74 18.71 -2.88
N ASP A 316 -2.94 17.74 -2.45
CA ASP A 316 -2.76 17.38 -1.04
C ASP A 316 -1.91 18.43 -0.28
N ILE A 317 -1.80 18.24 1.04
CA ILE A 317 -0.86 19.00 1.87
C ILE A 317 0.57 18.71 1.40
N PRO A 318 1.40 19.72 1.11
CA PRO A 318 2.78 19.52 0.70
C PRO A 318 3.57 18.67 1.71
N PRO A 319 4.44 17.76 1.24
CA PRO A 319 5.22 16.89 2.12
C PRO A 319 6.33 17.66 2.84
N SER A 320 6.70 17.13 4.01
CA SER A 320 7.91 17.49 4.72
C SER A 320 9.12 16.83 4.06
N ASP A 321 10.16 17.62 3.80
CA ASP A 321 11.44 17.10 3.33
C ASP A 321 12.14 16.30 4.43
N PRO A 322 12.42 14.99 4.24
CA PRO A 322 13.06 14.17 5.27
C PRO A 322 14.47 14.66 5.66
N GLU A 323 15.20 15.32 4.75
CA GLU A 323 16.58 15.74 4.98
C GLU A 323 16.66 17.06 5.74
N THR A 324 15.71 17.98 5.52
CA THR A 324 15.76 19.34 6.08
C THR A 324 14.73 19.59 7.18
N TYR A 325 13.65 18.82 7.26
CA TYR A 325 12.61 19.02 8.27
C TYR A 325 13.08 18.60 9.67
N ARG A 326 12.81 19.43 10.69
CA ARG A 326 13.26 19.21 12.07
C ARG A 326 12.11 19.17 13.09
N PHE A 327 11.25 20.18 13.10
CA PHE A 327 10.24 20.38 14.17
C PHE A 327 8.80 20.30 13.65
N GLY A 328 7.90 19.76 14.47
CA GLY A 328 6.46 19.70 14.19
C GLY A 328 5.98 18.39 13.56
N ARG A 329 4.73 18.39 13.09
CA ARG A 329 4.10 17.25 12.43
C ARG A 329 4.73 17.00 11.05
N PHE A 330 5.38 15.85 10.89
CA PHE A 330 5.89 15.39 9.61
C PHE A 330 4.76 14.96 8.68
N TYR A 331 4.75 15.49 7.46
CA TYR A 331 3.80 15.12 6.41
C TYR A 331 4.51 14.27 5.35
N TYR A 332 4.17 12.99 5.24
CA TYR A 332 4.75 12.11 4.22
C TYR A 332 4.34 12.52 2.79
N GLY A 333 3.10 13.01 2.63
CA GLY A 333 2.51 13.33 1.33
C GLY A 333 2.03 12.10 0.55
N ARG A 334 1.18 12.33 -0.45
CA ARG A 334 0.81 11.31 -1.44
C ARG A 334 1.87 11.24 -2.53
N VAL A 335 1.95 10.10 -3.22
CA VAL A 335 2.97 9.84 -4.24
C VAL A 335 2.41 10.16 -5.64
N ALA A 336 3.06 11.05 -6.37
CA ALA A 336 2.95 11.13 -7.83
C ALA A 336 4.33 11.33 -8.46
N GLY A 337 4.83 10.28 -9.12
CA GLY A 337 6.16 10.26 -9.70
C GLY A 337 6.59 8.87 -10.16
N VAL A 338 7.89 8.75 -10.41
CA VAL A 338 8.54 7.47 -10.72
C VAL A 338 9.38 7.06 -9.51
N ALA A 339 8.95 5.99 -8.86
CA ALA A 339 9.71 5.34 -7.78
C ALA A 339 10.64 4.27 -8.36
N LYS A 340 11.66 3.89 -7.61
CA LYS A 340 12.60 2.83 -7.99
C LYS A 340 12.48 1.65 -7.01
N GLY A 341 11.98 0.52 -7.51
CA GLY A 341 11.76 -0.68 -6.71
C GLY A 341 10.33 -1.17 -6.79
N ALA A 342 10.10 -2.23 -7.56
CA ALA A 342 8.84 -2.94 -7.65
C ALA A 342 8.79 -4.17 -6.72
N ASN A 343 9.96 -4.75 -6.41
CA ASN A 343 10.05 -5.94 -5.55
C ASN A 343 11.11 -5.75 -4.47
N TRP A 344 10.76 -6.09 -3.22
CA TRP A 344 11.71 -6.36 -2.15
C TRP A 344 11.95 -7.86 -2.08
N LYS A 345 13.19 -8.32 -2.33
CA LYS A 345 13.54 -9.74 -2.26
C LYS A 345 14.56 -9.99 -1.16
N ALA A 346 14.32 -11.01 -0.34
CA ALA A 346 15.23 -11.38 0.73
C ALA A 346 15.22 -12.90 0.98
N THR A 347 16.41 -13.45 1.24
CA THR A 347 16.55 -14.67 2.03
C THR A 347 17.01 -14.23 3.40
N VAL A 348 16.20 -14.50 4.41
CA VAL A 348 16.39 -14.01 5.77
C VAL A 348 17.20 -15.05 6.53
N THR A 349 18.45 -14.76 6.86
CA THR A 349 19.39 -15.66 7.56
C THR A 349 19.95 -14.98 8.80
N ASP A 350 20.65 -15.72 9.66
CA ASP A 350 21.27 -15.18 10.87
C ASP A 350 22.37 -14.14 10.53
N SER A 351 23.11 -14.37 9.45
CA SER A 351 24.07 -13.42 8.89
C SER A 351 24.20 -13.60 7.37
N PRO A 352 24.87 -12.69 6.65
CA PRO A 352 25.16 -12.86 5.23
C PRO A 352 25.97 -14.12 4.87
N ASP A 353 26.65 -14.72 5.85
CA ASP A 353 27.54 -15.87 5.66
C ASP A 353 26.89 -17.22 5.99
N THR A 354 25.63 -17.22 6.47
CA THR A 354 24.88 -18.43 6.79
C THR A 354 23.73 -18.66 5.81
N ASP A 355 23.29 -19.91 5.68
CA ASP A 355 22.14 -20.32 4.85
C ASP A 355 20.89 -20.66 5.68
N VAL A 356 20.91 -20.33 6.98
CA VAL A 356 19.86 -20.64 7.94
C VAL A 356 19.44 -19.43 8.75
N LEU A 357 18.20 -19.46 9.22
CA LEU A 357 17.64 -18.57 10.22
C LEU A 357 17.35 -19.38 11.48
N THR A 358 18.18 -19.23 12.51
CA THR A 358 17.99 -19.94 13.77
C THR A 358 16.72 -19.44 14.46
N ILE A 359 15.85 -20.38 14.85
CA ILE A 359 14.63 -20.05 15.58
C ILE A 359 14.96 -19.49 16.97
N PRO A 360 14.14 -18.57 17.52
CA PRO A 360 14.44 -18.00 18.84
C PRO A 360 14.36 -19.07 19.94
N ALA A 361 14.99 -18.82 21.08
CA ALA A 361 14.84 -19.67 22.26
C ALA A 361 13.36 -19.77 22.70
N PRO A 362 12.94 -20.86 23.37
CA PRO A 362 11.57 -20.98 23.88
C PRO A 362 11.15 -19.75 24.69
N GLY A 363 9.96 -19.22 24.43
CA GLY A 363 9.46 -18.00 25.07
C GLY A 363 9.96 -16.69 24.45
N ASN A 364 10.97 -16.74 23.57
CA ASN A 364 11.51 -15.57 22.89
C ASN A 364 10.96 -15.37 21.48
N ALA A 365 11.07 -14.12 20.99
CA ALA A 365 10.68 -13.74 19.65
C ALA A 365 11.67 -12.76 19.00
N PHE A 366 11.66 -12.74 17.66
CA PHE A 366 12.22 -11.63 16.88
C PHE A 366 11.20 -11.14 15.85
N SER A 367 11.36 -9.91 15.37
CA SER A 367 10.52 -9.29 14.36
C SER A 367 11.34 -8.66 13.25
N TYR A 368 10.83 -8.72 12.01
CA TYR A 368 11.32 -7.96 10.87
C TYR A 368 10.29 -6.93 10.44
N VAL A 369 10.73 -5.70 10.23
CA VAL A 369 9.85 -4.59 9.82
C VAL A 369 9.53 -4.69 8.33
N ILE A 370 8.28 -4.42 7.95
CA ILE A 370 7.77 -4.37 6.58
C ILE A 370 7.26 -2.96 6.28
N SER A 371 7.76 -2.37 5.20
CA SER A 371 7.39 -1.05 4.70
C SER A 371 7.68 0.10 5.67
N SER A 372 8.85 0.10 6.33
CA SER A 372 9.26 1.23 7.19
C SER A 372 9.39 2.55 6.42
N VAL A 373 9.15 3.65 7.15
CA VAL A 373 9.17 5.03 6.62
C VAL A 373 10.05 5.91 7.49
N ASP A 374 10.40 7.09 6.98
CA ASP A 374 11.13 8.11 7.76
C ASP A 374 10.43 8.38 9.10
N ARG A 375 11.18 8.37 10.21
CA ARG A 375 10.67 8.59 11.58
C ARG A 375 9.66 7.53 12.07
N ASN A 376 9.61 6.37 11.42
CA ASN A 376 8.88 5.20 11.88
C ASN A 376 9.51 3.92 11.29
N THR A 377 10.65 3.54 11.86
CA THR A 377 11.43 2.34 11.56
C THR A 377 11.31 1.27 12.65
N PHE A 378 10.50 1.52 13.69
CA PHE A 378 10.45 0.73 14.92
C PHE A 378 11.83 0.53 15.55
N GLY A 379 12.63 1.61 15.57
CA GLY A 379 13.96 1.64 16.17
C GLY A 379 15.07 0.94 15.37
N THR A 380 14.78 0.39 14.19
CA THR A 380 15.78 -0.31 13.36
C THR A 380 16.69 0.63 12.56
N GLY A 381 16.26 1.89 12.36
CA GLY A 381 16.94 2.86 11.50
C GLY A 381 16.83 2.57 10.00
N GLN A 382 16.28 1.42 9.59
CA GLN A 382 16.14 1.07 8.17
C GLN A 382 14.90 1.76 7.58
N ILE A 383 15.10 2.54 6.51
CA ILE A 383 14.02 3.12 5.71
C ILE A 383 13.80 2.22 4.48
N GLN A 384 12.61 1.65 4.34
CA GLN A 384 12.25 0.82 3.19
C GLN A 384 11.53 1.59 2.09
N SER A 385 11.06 2.81 2.36
CA SER A 385 10.38 3.67 1.37
C SER A 385 11.24 3.86 0.12
N ALA A 386 10.70 3.47 -1.04
CA ALA A 386 11.44 3.49 -2.30
C ALA A 386 11.89 4.91 -2.69
N PRO A 387 13.12 5.11 -3.17
CA PRO A 387 13.57 6.40 -3.65
C PRO A 387 12.80 6.82 -4.91
N MET A 388 12.54 8.12 -5.04
CA MET A 388 11.91 8.72 -6.22
C MET A 388 13.00 9.18 -7.20
N VAL A 389 12.93 8.74 -8.46
CA VAL A 389 13.84 9.21 -9.53
C VAL A 389 13.27 10.40 -10.28
N ALA A 390 11.95 10.59 -10.23
CA ALA A 390 11.26 11.79 -10.68
C ALA A 390 9.98 11.97 -9.86
N ARG A 391 9.62 13.20 -9.47
CA ARG A 391 8.39 13.48 -8.69
C ARG A 391 7.90 14.90 -8.92
N TYR A 392 6.62 15.15 -8.68
CA TYR A 392 6.15 16.53 -8.54
C TYR A 392 6.61 17.11 -7.21
N SER A 393 6.91 18.41 -7.20
CA SER A 393 7.46 19.12 -6.04
C SER A 393 6.54 19.06 -4.81
N ASP A 394 5.23 19.01 -5.03
CA ASP A 394 4.18 18.95 -4.00
C ASP A 394 3.82 17.52 -3.55
N THR A 395 4.59 16.52 -3.99
CA THR A 395 4.35 15.09 -3.68
C THR A 395 5.52 14.46 -2.95
N ALA A 396 5.25 13.34 -2.28
CA ALA A 396 6.16 12.64 -1.38
C ALA A 396 7.61 12.53 -1.88
N TYR A 397 8.58 12.73 -0.97
CA TYR A 397 10.02 12.64 -1.27
C TYR A 397 10.50 11.21 -1.51
N ARG A 398 9.80 10.22 -0.94
CA ARG A 398 9.98 8.78 -1.17
C ARG A 398 8.61 8.16 -1.45
N ALA A 399 8.56 6.96 -2.01
CA ALA A 399 7.31 6.21 -2.14
C ALA A 399 6.85 5.66 -0.79
N HIS A 400 6.44 6.53 0.14
CA HIS A 400 6.01 6.13 1.47
C HIS A 400 4.83 5.16 1.39
N GLY A 401 4.89 4.10 2.19
CA GLY A 401 3.95 2.99 2.12
C GLY A 401 4.29 1.96 1.06
N ASN A 402 5.16 2.23 0.07
CA ASN A 402 5.55 1.24 -0.94
C ASN A 402 4.34 0.51 -1.56
N TYR A 403 3.25 1.26 -1.82
CA TYR A 403 2.02 0.68 -2.37
C TYR A 403 2.31 0.01 -3.70
N GLY A 404 1.93 -1.26 -3.80
CA GLY A 404 2.21 -2.09 -4.97
C GLY A 404 3.54 -2.84 -4.95
N VAL A 405 4.46 -2.51 -4.04
CA VAL A 405 5.72 -3.25 -3.92
C VAL A 405 5.45 -4.66 -3.42
N ARG A 406 6.02 -5.64 -4.10
CA ARG A 406 5.98 -7.03 -3.69
C ARG A 406 7.13 -7.37 -2.75
N TYR A 407 6.83 -7.77 -1.53
CA TYR A 407 7.80 -8.40 -0.64
C TYR A 407 7.79 -9.91 -0.90
N SER A 408 8.96 -10.49 -1.18
CA SER A 408 9.14 -11.92 -1.40
C SER A 408 10.29 -12.41 -0.51
N LEU A 409 9.93 -13.06 0.58
CA LEU A 409 10.82 -13.38 1.69
C LEU A 409 10.95 -14.89 1.83
N LYS A 410 12.17 -15.41 1.89
CA LYS A 410 12.48 -16.80 2.23
C LYS A 410 13.05 -16.87 3.64
N LEU A 411 12.48 -17.71 4.49
CA LEU A 411 12.89 -17.93 5.86
C LEU A 411 13.29 -19.42 6.02
N PRO A 412 14.57 -19.76 5.82
CA PRO A 412 15.09 -21.11 6.03
C PRO A 412 15.29 -21.40 7.52
N PHE A 413 14.20 -21.66 8.25
CA PHE A 413 14.27 -21.85 9.69
C PHE A 413 15.14 -23.05 10.05
N TYR A 414 15.95 -22.91 11.10
CA TYR A 414 16.74 -23.99 11.68
C TYR A 414 16.48 -24.12 13.18
N ASN A 415 16.13 -25.32 13.61
CA ASN A 415 16.01 -25.67 15.02
C ASN A 415 17.36 -26.19 15.53
N ASN A 416 18.14 -25.34 16.19
CA ASN A 416 19.43 -25.72 16.77
C ASN A 416 19.32 -26.36 18.18
N ARG A 417 18.17 -26.94 18.52
CA ARG A 417 17.91 -27.59 19.82
C ARG A 417 17.77 -29.10 19.63
N GLY A 418 18.09 -29.84 20.69
CA GLY A 418 17.94 -31.30 20.75
C GLY A 418 16.50 -31.80 20.94
N SER A 419 15.49 -30.94 20.79
CA SER A 419 14.07 -31.29 20.90
C SER A 419 13.22 -30.55 19.87
N GLU A 420 12.05 -31.10 19.51
CA GLU A 420 11.09 -30.43 18.63
C GLU A 420 10.65 -29.08 19.21
N GLN A 421 10.59 -28.06 18.36
CA GLN A 421 10.15 -26.71 18.71
C GLN A 421 8.94 -26.32 17.87
N THR A 422 8.02 -25.55 18.45
CA THR A 422 6.85 -25.01 17.73
C THR A 422 7.00 -23.51 17.56
N ILE A 423 7.22 -23.06 16.33
CA ILE A 423 7.24 -21.63 16.01
C ILE A 423 5.86 -21.13 15.60
N THR A 424 5.55 -19.89 15.97
CA THR A 424 4.37 -19.15 15.56
C THR A 424 4.80 -17.93 14.74
N LEU A 425 4.31 -17.87 13.49
CA LEU A 425 4.44 -16.69 12.64
C LEU A 425 3.25 -15.76 12.85
N LYS A 426 3.51 -14.48 13.03
CA LYS A 426 2.50 -13.42 13.07
C LYS A 426 2.85 -12.31 12.09
N PHE A 427 1.85 -11.65 11.53
CA PHE A 427 1.98 -10.35 10.87
C PHE A 427 1.24 -9.36 11.73
N GLN A 428 1.87 -8.30 12.22
CA GLN A 428 1.31 -7.45 13.27
C GLN A 428 1.34 -5.98 12.88
N THR A 429 0.48 -5.18 13.53
CA THR A 429 0.38 -3.74 13.32
C THR A 429 0.63 -2.98 14.63
N PRO A 430 1.90 -2.82 15.04
CA PRO A 430 2.26 -2.08 16.24
C PRO A 430 1.87 -0.59 16.16
N MET A 431 1.80 0.06 17.32
CA MET A 431 1.75 1.51 17.42
C MET A 431 3.10 2.09 16.99
N ARG A 432 3.06 3.24 16.31
CA ARG A 432 4.27 4.03 16.04
C ARG A 432 4.97 4.39 17.34
N ASP A 433 6.20 3.95 17.49
CA ASP A 433 7.09 4.24 18.59
C ASP A 433 8.53 4.10 18.07
N GLU A 434 9.18 5.22 17.76
CA GLU A 434 10.55 5.21 17.21
C GLU A 434 11.60 5.09 18.32
N ASP A 435 11.26 5.53 19.53
CA ASP A 435 12.16 5.58 20.68
C ASP A 435 12.23 4.21 21.38
N LEU A 436 11.21 3.35 21.21
CA LEU A 436 11.22 1.98 21.68
C LEU A 436 12.12 1.09 20.80
N VAL A 437 13.39 0.99 21.18
CA VAL A 437 14.37 0.09 20.57
C VAL A 437 14.25 -1.32 21.16
N GLN A 438 14.37 -2.36 20.32
CA GLN A 438 14.20 -3.77 20.72
C GLN A 438 12.86 -4.03 21.44
N GLY A 439 11.79 -3.45 20.92
CA GLY A 439 10.44 -3.73 21.40
C GLY A 439 9.35 -3.21 20.46
N LEU A 440 8.12 -3.68 20.71
CA LEU A 440 6.93 -3.28 19.96
C LEU A 440 5.83 -2.88 20.93
N ARG A 441 5.13 -1.77 20.63
CA ARG A 441 4.00 -1.28 21.41
C ARG A 441 2.67 -1.63 20.74
N PHE A 442 1.71 -2.12 21.52
CA PHE A 442 0.36 -2.47 21.08
C PHE A 442 -0.69 -1.86 22.02
N ARG A 443 -1.96 -2.02 21.66
CA ARG A 443 -3.13 -1.52 22.39
C ARG A 443 -4.17 -2.62 22.55
N ARG A 444 -4.79 -2.76 23.73
CA ARG A 444 -5.89 -3.69 24.01
C ARG A 444 -7.09 -2.95 24.63
N PRO A 445 -8.26 -2.89 23.97
CA PRO A 445 -8.48 -3.26 22.58
C PRO A 445 -7.68 -2.35 21.63
N PRO A 446 -7.38 -2.80 20.39
CA PRO A 446 -6.76 -1.94 19.38
C PRO A 446 -7.64 -0.73 19.04
N GLU A 447 -7.08 0.32 18.45
CA GLU A 447 -7.89 1.47 18.00
C GLU A 447 -8.84 1.02 16.89
N ASP A 448 -10.07 1.54 16.85
CA ASP A 448 -11.01 1.23 15.76
C ASP A 448 -10.66 2.00 14.48
N ARG A 449 -9.49 1.68 13.94
CA ARG A 449 -8.92 2.27 12.74
C ARG A 449 -8.11 1.21 12.00
N VAL A 450 -8.58 0.81 10.83
CA VAL A 450 -7.89 -0.13 9.95
C VAL A 450 -6.58 0.50 9.46
N PHE A 451 -5.49 -0.25 9.60
CA PHE A 451 -4.13 0.13 9.22
C PHE A 451 -3.53 -0.84 8.20
N PHE A 452 -4.06 -2.04 8.06
CA PHE A 452 -3.65 -2.96 7.00
C PHE A 452 -4.86 -3.73 6.50
N ARG A 453 -4.98 -3.82 5.17
CA ARG A 453 -6.01 -4.63 4.51
C ARG A 453 -5.46 -5.24 3.22
N GLY A 454 -5.05 -6.51 3.29
CA GLY A 454 -4.37 -7.16 2.18
C GLY A 454 -4.16 -8.64 2.42
N THR A 455 -3.60 -9.32 1.42
CA THR A 455 -3.37 -10.76 1.48
C THR A 455 -1.88 -11.08 1.61
N VAL A 456 -1.58 -12.01 2.51
CA VAL A 456 -0.26 -12.63 2.67
C VAL A 456 -0.32 -14.05 2.15
N ARG A 457 0.65 -14.43 1.32
CA ARG A 457 0.86 -15.80 0.85
C ARG A 457 1.93 -16.46 1.68
N LEU A 458 1.67 -17.68 2.13
CA LEU A 458 2.60 -18.52 2.88
C LEU A 458 2.80 -19.81 2.09
N LYS A 459 4.05 -20.15 1.77
CA LYS A 459 4.41 -21.39 1.08
C LYS A 459 5.40 -22.19 1.92
N PHE A 460 5.07 -23.43 2.26
CA PHE A 460 5.87 -24.26 3.16
C PHE A 460 5.59 -25.75 2.92
N LYS A 461 6.46 -26.64 3.43
CA LYS A 461 6.17 -28.08 3.52
C LYS A 461 5.54 -28.41 4.86
N ASN A 462 4.49 -29.21 4.87
CA ASN A 462 3.91 -29.72 6.12
C ASN A 462 4.73 -30.91 6.68
N GLN A 463 4.31 -31.46 7.82
CA GLN A 463 4.98 -32.59 8.47
C GLN A 463 5.07 -33.87 7.61
N MET A 464 4.22 -34.01 6.59
CA MET A 464 4.29 -35.12 5.63
C MET A 464 5.21 -34.82 4.44
N GLY A 465 5.94 -33.70 4.46
CA GLY A 465 6.78 -33.23 3.36
C GLY A 465 6.01 -32.65 2.17
N LEU A 466 4.68 -32.54 2.26
CA LEU A 466 3.85 -32.03 1.17
C LEU A 466 3.87 -30.50 1.16
N GLU A 467 4.10 -29.93 -0.02
CA GLU A 467 4.01 -28.49 -0.23
C GLU A 467 2.57 -27.99 0.00
N ARG A 468 2.45 -26.86 0.70
CA ARG A 468 1.21 -26.14 0.98
C ARG A 468 1.40 -24.68 0.65
N THR A 469 0.38 -24.10 0.01
CA THR A 469 0.30 -22.66 -0.23
C THR A 469 -0.98 -22.14 0.40
N HIS A 470 -0.85 -21.25 1.38
CA HIS A 470 -1.96 -20.56 2.01
C HIS A 470 -1.98 -19.12 1.57
N TYR A 471 -3.17 -18.58 1.32
CA TYR A 471 -3.40 -17.15 1.14
C TYR A 471 -4.31 -16.70 2.27
N VAL A 472 -3.82 -15.79 3.11
CA VAL A 472 -4.57 -15.29 4.27
C VAL A 472 -4.84 -13.81 4.03
N HIS A 473 -6.11 -13.44 3.91
CA HIS A 473 -6.51 -12.04 3.90
C HIS A 473 -6.55 -11.52 5.33
N LEU A 474 -5.93 -10.37 5.56
CA LEU A 474 -5.81 -9.73 6.87
C LEU A 474 -6.55 -8.40 6.86
N VAL A 475 -7.25 -8.13 7.95
CA VAL A 475 -7.75 -6.79 8.30
C VAL A 475 -7.22 -6.47 9.68
N GLN A 476 -6.25 -5.55 9.75
CA GLN A 476 -5.62 -5.19 11.02
C GLN A 476 -5.88 -3.75 11.38
N ARG A 477 -6.12 -3.54 12.67
CA ARG A 477 -6.31 -2.25 13.30
C ARG A 477 -5.00 -1.72 13.86
N ARG A 478 -4.93 -0.41 14.10
CA ARG A 478 -3.77 0.21 14.71
C ARG A 478 -3.52 -0.32 16.12
N GLY A 479 -2.27 -0.68 16.40
CA GLY A 479 -1.87 -1.22 17.70
C GLY A 479 -2.33 -2.66 17.92
N GLN A 480 -2.77 -3.36 16.87
CA GLN A 480 -3.24 -4.73 16.99
C GLN A 480 -2.09 -5.73 17.07
N GLU A 481 -2.05 -6.48 18.18
CA GLU A 481 -1.30 -7.73 18.30
C GLU A 481 -2.08 -8.83 17.59
N ALA A 482 -1.53 -9.36 16.50
CA ALA A 482 -2.28 -10.27 15.64
C ALA A 482 -2.30 -11.71 16.17
N GLU A 483 -3.32 -12.45 15.75
CA GLU A 483 -3.35 -13.90 15.89
C GLU A 483 -2.27 -14.59 15.05
N ALA A 484 -2.06 -15.88 15.30
CA ALA A 484 -1.11 -16.70 14.55
C ALA A 484 -1.54 -16.81 13.07
N LEU A 485 -0.64 -16.46 12.15
CA LEU A 485 -0.81 -16.74 10.73
C LEU A 485 -0.53 -18.21 10.40
N LEU A 486 0.50 -18.77 11.05
CA LEU A 486 0.97 -20.12 10.83
C LEU A 486 1.69 -20.62 12.08
N ARG A 487 1.51 -21.90 12.40
CA ARG A 487 2.32 -22.63 13.38
C ARG A 487 3.07 -23.74 12.66
N LEU A 488 4.36 -23.86 12.93
CA LEU A 488 5.22 -24.90 12.35
C LEU A 488 5.94 -25.64 13.48
N ASN A 489 5.84 -26.95 13.47
CA ASN A 489 6.65 -27.81 14.32
C ASN A 489 7.92 -28.17 13.55
N ILE A 490 9.08 -27.90 14.14
CA ILE A 490 10.39 -28.14 13.55
C ILE A 490 11.10 -29.17 14.44
N PRO A 491 11.39 -30.37 13.92
CA PRO A 491 12.10 -31.40 14.69
C PRO A 491 13.47 -30.92 15.18
N ALA A 492 14.03 -31.64 16.16
CA ALA A 492 15.37 -31.38 16.66
C ALA A 492 16.38 -31.35 15.49
N GLU A 493 17.27 -30.36 15.48
CA GLU A 493 18.35 -30.21 14.49
C GLU A 493 17.87 -30.19 13.02
N ALA A 494 16.60 -29.87 12.79
CA ALA A 494 16.00 -29.88 11.46
C ALA A 494 15.85 -28.47 10.87
N ARG A 495 15.77 -28.43 9.52
CA ARG A 495 15.47 -27.22 8.73
C ARG A 495 14.03 -27.24 8.25
N GLN A 496 13.42 -26.06 8.18
CA GLN A 496 12.06 -25.86 7.66
C GLN A 496 11.99 -24.56 6.87
N ASP A 497 11.81 -24.66 5.56
CA ASP A 497 11.64 -23.50 4.70
C ASP A 497 10.21 -22.94 4.78
N LEU A 498 10.12 -21.61 4.82
CA LEU A 498 8.90 -20.84 4.66
C LEU A 498 9.14 -19.70 3.67
N GLU A 499 8.28 -19.58 2.67
CA GLU A 499 8.19 -18.37 1.85
C GLU A 499 7.00 -17.53 2.30
N VAL A 500 7.22 -16.22 2.48
CA VAL A 500 6.19 -15.23 2.76
C VAL A 500 6.20 -14.19 1.65
N ASP A 501 5.07 -14.05 0.96
CA ASP A 501 4.89 -13.02 -0.05
C ASP A 501 3.69 -12.13 0.26
N LEU A 502 3.83 -10.84 0.00
CA LEU A 502 2.71 -9.91 -0.04
C LEU A 502 2.97 -8.82 -1.07
N VAL A 503 1.90 -8.25 -1.59
CA VAL A 503 1.94 -6.99 -2.35
C VAL A 503 1.35 -5.95 -1.42
N TYR A 504 2.14 -4.94 -1.06
CA TYR A 504 1.74 -4.01 -0.01
C TYR A 504 0.55 -3.15 -0.48
N PRO A 505 -0.62 -3.22 0.20
CA PRO A 505 -1.86 -2.70 -0.35
C PRO A 505 -1.94 -1.17 -0.22
N PRO A 506 -2.62 -0.49 -1.15
CA PRO A 506 -2.73 0.98 -1.14
C PRO A 506 -3.60 1.55 -0.01
N ASP A 507 -4.34 0.68 0.67
CA ASP A 507 -5.19 0.98 1.82
C ASP A 507 -4.51 0.61 3.16
N ALA A 508 -3.19 0.48 3.15
CA ALA A 508 -2.40 0.28 4.36
C ALA A 508 -1.74 1.59 4.84
N THR A 509 -1.54 1.68 6.15
CA THR A 509 -0.71 2.68 6.82
C THR A 509 0.52 1.98 7.38
N PRO A 510 1.73 2.25 6.86
CA PRO A 510 2.97 1.61 7.30
C PRO A 510 3.45 2.06 8.70
N PRO A 511 4.38 1.30 9.32
CA PRO A 511 4.84 -0.05 8.95
C PRO A 511 4.04 -1.16 9.62
N GLN A 512 4.25 -2.38 9.15
CA GLN A 512 3.86 -3.62 9.83
C GLN A 512 5.12 -4.44 10.18
N VAL A 513 4.95 -5.53 10.93
CA VAL A 513 6.06 -6.43 11.26
C VAL A 513 5.67 -7.89 11.01
N ILE A 514 6.64 -8.70 10.61
CA ILE A 514 6.55 -10.16 10.69
C ILE A 514 7.28 -10.59 11.95
N THR A 515 6.61 -11.33 12.83
CA THR A 515 7.16 -11.81 14.10
C THR A 515 7.23 -13.32 14.10
N VAL A 516 8.36 -13.86 14.52
CA VAL A 516 8.59 -15.28 14.78
C VAL A 516 8.73 -15.46 16.28
N LEU A 517 7.81 -16.21 16.88
CA LEU A 517 7.80 -16.57 18.30
C LEU A 517 8.04 -18.06 18.43
N ASN A 518 8.95 -18.49 19.30
CA ASN A 518 9.05 -19.91 19.68
C ASN A 518 8.21 -20.17 20.93
N GLY A 519 7.32 -21.17 20.85
CA GLY A 519 6.34 -21.52 21.88
C GLY A 519 6.94 -21.58 23.29
N GLY A 520 6.39 -20.75 24.17
CA GLY A 520 6.72 -20.56 25.58
C GLY A 520 5.85 -19.43 26.11
N ILE A 521 5.61 -19.35 27.42
CA ILE A 521 4.85 -18.23 28.01
C ILE A 521 5.85 -17.08 28.21
N PRO A 522 5.72 -15.94 27.51
CA PRO A 522 6.55 -14.77 27.79
C PRO A 522 6.28 -14.30 29.22
N GLU A 523 7.30 -13.81 29.93
CA GLU A 523 7.05 -13.21 31.25
C GLU A 523 6.16 -11.98 31.11
N VAL A 524 5.05 -11.96 31.85
CA VAL A 524 4.08 -10.86 31.86
C VAL A 524 4.19 -10.09 33.16
N PHE A 525 4.47 -8.80 33.03
CA PHE A 525 4.45 -7.85 34.14
C PHE A 525 3.29 -6.89 33.94
N GLU A 526 2.39 -6.83 34.91
CA GLU A 526 1.37 -5.79 34.99
C GLU A 526 1.96 -4.63 35.77
N ALA A 527 2.00 -3.44 35.16
CA ALA A 527 2.39 -2.24 35.88
C ALA A 527 1.24 -1.83 36.80
N GLU A 528 1.51 -1.67 38.10
CA GLU A 528 0.53 -1.13 39.05
C GLU A 528 0.04 0.25 38.56
N THR A 529 -1.26 0.48 38.65
CA THR A 529 -1.88 1.78 38.36
C THR A 529 -1.24 2.83 39.25
N ILE A 530 -0.40 3.69 38.67
CA ILE A 530 0.01 4.92 39.34
C ILE A 530 -1.26 5.75 39.47
N GLU A 531 -1.82 5.82 40.68
CA GLU A 531 -2.83 6.81 41.02
C GLU A 531 -2.25 8.17 40.64
N MET A 532 -2.83 8.79 39.61
CA MET A 532 -2.53 10.17 39.29
C MET A 532 -2.91 11.02 40.51
N SER A 533 -1.91 11.38 41.30
CA SER A 533 -2.04 12.48 42.26
C SER A 533 -2.59 13.68 41.50
N PRO A 534 -3.64 14.36 42.01
CA PRO A 534 -4.24 15.48 41.31
C PRO A 534 -3.16 16.54 41.08
N SER A 535 -2.93 16.90 39.82
CA SER A 535 -2.04 18.02 39.49
C SER A 535 -2.52 19.27 40.23
N PRO A 536 -1.62 20.06 40.83
CA PRO A 536 -2.01 21.30 41.48
C PRO A 536 -2.62 22.22 40.42
N ALA A 537 -3.78 22.78 40.76
CA ALA A 537 -4.52 23.71 39.92
C ALA A 537 -3.58 24.83 39.44
N LEU A 538 -3.30 24.86 38.14
CA LEU A 538 -2.67 26.01 37.51
C LEU A 538 -3.68 27.15 37.51
N SER A 539 -3.39 28.11 38.39
CA SER A 539 -4.04 29.40 38.49
C SER A 539 -4.27 30.00 37.09
N ARG A 540 -5.54 30.29 36.80
CA ARG A 540 -5.91 31.25 35.77
C ARG A 540 -5.53 32.62 36.30
N ASP A 541 -4.56 33.26 35.67
CA ASP A 541 -4.48 34.72 35.59
C ASP A 541 -4.00 35.15 34.19
N LEU A 542 -4.77 36.08 33.64
CA LEU A 542 -4.82 36.75 32.31
C LEU A 542 -3.61 37.72 32.09
N PRO A 543 -3.48 38.58 31.03
CA PRO A 543 -4.46 38.99 29.99
C PRO A 543 -3.95 39.26 28.54
N HIS A 544 -4.93 39.52 27.66
CA HIS A 544 -4.95 40.16 26.32
C HIS A 544 -4.53 39.38 25.07
#